data_AF-A0A2E8DZA5-F1
#
_entry.id   AF-A0A2E8DZA5-F1
#
_cell.length_a   1.000
_cell.length_b   1.000
_cell.length_c   1.000
_cell.angle_alpha   90.00
_cell.angle_beta   90.00
_cell.angle_gamma   90.00
#
_symmetry.space_group_name_H-M   'P 1'
#
loop_
_entity.id
_entity.type
_entity.pdbx_description
1 polymer ?
#
loop_
_entity_poly.entity_id
_entity_poly.type
_entity_poly.pdbx_seq_one_letter_code
_entity_poly.pdbx_strand_id
1 'polypeptide(L)'
;MKKFLILLLLASPVQADMRHSITTSAKVTLDAAYSSASRVGTTYSVTGNNVTPSTTVSGTTTSGAIGGLTADSVTSGVPAIVDTDFAITTAGSAYSMTESLTVGDAVQSATTVTGGVVPALPSLGVTVTGSGGVSGATITSLSSGVHTCGGTMGAGSSCTAQTIVESVVD
;
A
#
# COMPACT_ATOMS: atom_id res chain seq x y z
N MET A 1 29.63 10.27 -79.25
CA MET A 1 28.53 9.61 -78.51
C MET A 1 28.67 8.09 -78.35
N LYS A 2 29.64 7.41 -78.98
CA LYS A 2 29.83 5.94 -78.83
C LYS A 2 30.53 5.49 -77.53
N LYS A 3 31.33 6.37 -76.92
CA LYS A 3 32.11 6.06 -75.69
C LYS A 3 31.27 6.08 -74.40
N PHE A 4 30.12 6.75 -74.41
CA PHE A 4 29.20 6.82 -73.26
C PHE A 4 28.30 5.58 -73.15
N LEU A 5 27.94 4.99 -74.30
CA LEU A 5 27.13 3.76 -74.36
C LEU A 5 27.90 2.55 -73.80
N ILE A 6 29.21 2.45 -74.04
CA ILE A 6 30.05 1.37 -73.52
C ILE A 6 30.15 1.40 -71.99
N LEU A 7 30.21 2.59 -71.37
CA LEU A 7 30.25 2.72 -69.92
C LEU A 7 28.93 2.29 -69.24
N LEU A 8 27.80 2.48 -69.92
CA LEU A 8 26.49 2.05 -69.43
C LEU A 8 26.31 0.52 -69.51
N LEU A 9 26.98 -0.16 -70.45
CA LEU A 9 26.95 -1.63 -70.58
C LEU A 9 27.92 -2.35 -69.62
N LEU A 10 28.82 -1.62 -68.95
CA LEU A 10 29.73 -2.15 -67.92
C LEU A 10 29.17 -2.03 -66.49
N ALA A 11 28.00 -1.39 -66.33
CA ALA A 11 27.28 -1.33 -65.07
C ALA A 11 26.48 -2.64 -64.88
N SER A 12 27.17 -3.73 -64.55
CA SER A 12 26.49 -4.94 -64.06
C SER A 12 25.85 -4.63 -62.70
N PRO A 13 24.58 -5.01 -62.46
CA PRO A 13 23.99 -4.85 -61.14
C PRO A 13 24.81 -5.68 -60.14
N VAL A 14 25.38 -5.04 -59.12
CA VAL A 14 26.04 -5.76 -58.03
C VAL A 14 24.94 -6.53 -57.29
N GLN A 15 25.01 -7.86 -57.33
CA GLN A 15 24.12 -8.74 -56.57
C GLN A 15 24.68 -8.75 -55.16
N ALA A 16 24.17 -7.90 -54.28
CA ALA A 16 24.51 -7.93 -52.87
C ALA A 16 23.50 -8.82 -52.14
N ASP A 17 23.96 -9.74 -51.30
CA ASP A 17 23.08 -10.54 -50.45
C ASP A 17 22.68 -9.70 -49.24
N MET A 18 21.38 -9.57 -49.00
CA MET A 18 20.86 -8.80 -47.88
C MET A 18 20.29 -9.74 -46.82
N ARG A 19 20.98 -9.84 -45.68
CA ARG A 19 20.50 -10.59 -44.53
C ARG A 19 19.82 -9.63 -43.56
N HIS A 20 18.52 -9.84 -43.36
CA HIS A 20 17.70 -9.03 -42.48
C HIS A 20 17.27 -9.84 -41.26
N SER A 21 17.55 -9.34 -40.05
CA SER A 21 17.15 -9.95 -38.79
C SER A 21 16.35 -8.96 -37.96
N ILE A 22 15.15 -9.36 -37.56
CA ILE A 22 14.27 -8.57 -36.69
C ILE A 22 14.15 -9.32 -35.37
N THR A 23 14.80 -8.82 -34.33
CA THR A 23 14.68 -9.37 -32.97
C THR A 23 13.79 -8.47 -32.14
N THR A 24 12.72 -9.03 -31.59
CA THR A 24 11.77 -8.28 -30.76
C THR A 24 11.80 -8.82 -29.33
N SER A 25 11.85 -7.92 -28.35
CA SER A 25 11.83 -8.26 -26.93
C SER A 25 10.89 -7.33 -26.19
N ALA A 26 10.15 -7.87 -25.23
CA ALA A 26 9.28 -7.07 -24.38
C ALA A 26 9.24 -7.61 -22.96
N LYS A 27 9.10 -6.70 -22.01
CA LYS A 27 9.10 -6.96 -20.58
C LYS A 27 8.00 -6.14 -19.92
N VAL A 28 7.27 -6.77 -19.01
CA VAL A 28 6.40 -6.08 -18.06
C VAL A 28 7.01 -6.24 -16.68
N THR A 29 7.12 -5.13 -15.96
CA THR A 29 7.49 -5.11 -14.55
C THR A 29 6.34 -4.54 -13.74
N LEU A 30 6.00 -5.25 -12.67
CA LEU A 30 4.92 -4.90 -11.76
C LEU A 30 5.54 -4.68 -10.38
N ASP A 31 5.22 -3.54 -9.76
CA ASP A 31 5.59 -3.30 -8.37
C ASP A 31 4.68 -4.11 -7.44
N ALA A 32 5.23 -4.57 -6.31
CA ALA A 32 4.46 -5.28 -5.31
C ALA A 32 3.54 -4.31 -4.55
N ALA A 33 2.33 -4.76 -4.23
CA ALA A 33 1.47 -4.06 -3.29
C ALA A 33 2.08 -4.12 -1.88
N TYR A 34 1.96 -3.04 -1.12
CA TYR A 34 2.43 -3.01 0.27
C TYR A 34 1.40 -2.34 1.17
N SER A 35 1.36 -2.81 2.41
CA SER A 35 0.64 -2.14 3.48
C SER A 35 1.46 -2.19 4.75
N SER A 36 1.62 -1.03 5.38
CA SER A 36 2.23 -0.91 6.70
C SER A 36 1.24 -0.22 7.62
N ALA A 37 1.10 -0.73 8.84
CA ALA A 37 0.23 -0.12 9.82
C ALA A 37 0.87 -0.15 11.21
N SER A 38 0.68 0.93 11.96
CA SER A 38 1.08 1.06 13.35
C SER A 38 -0.16 1.19 14.22
N ARG A 39 -0.24 0.36 15.26
CA ARG A 39 -1.34 0.40 16.23
C ARG A 39 -1.09 1.49 17.26
N VAL A 40 -2.15 2.18 17.64
CA VAL A 40 -2.15 3.06 18.81
C VAL A 40 -2.57 2.25 20.03
N GLY A 41 -1.81 2.39 21.13
CA GLY A 41 -2.13 1.75 22.40
C GLY A 41 -3.20 2.51 23.17
N THR A 42 -3.93 1.80 24.03
CA THR A 42 -4.88 2.46 24.94
C THR A 42 -4.12 3.23 26.02
N THR A 43 -4.47 4.50 26.22
CA THR A 43 -3.93 5.32 27.31
C THR A 43 -5.08 5.95 28.08
N TYR A 44 -4.95 5.95 29.40
CA TYR A 44 -5.94 6.54 30.30
C TYR A 44 -5.23 7.40 31.34
N SER A 45 -5.71 8.62 31.54
CA SER A 45 -5.19 9.54 32.54
C SER A 45 -6.31 10.32 33.20
N VAL A 46 -6.27 10.39 34.52
CA VAL A 46 -7.17 11.20 35.33
C VAL A 46 -6.34 12.06 36.25
N THR A 47 -6.70 13.33 36.35
CA THR A 47 -6.18 14.25 37.35
C THR A 47 -7.31 15.13 37.85
N GLY A 48 -7.29 15.45 39.14
CA GLY A 48 -8.31 16.29 39.71
C GLY A 48 -8.02 16.65 41.16
N ASN A 49 -8.79 17.61 41.66
CA ASN A 49 -8.76 18.06 43.05
C ASN A 49 -10.19 18.23 43.56
N ASN A 50 -10.37 18.02 44.87
CA ASN A 50 -11.67 18.06 45.56
C ASN A 50 -12.70 17.07 44.96
N VAL A 51 -12.21 15.90 44.56
CA VAL A 51 -13.04 14.79 44.08
C VAL A 51 -12.77 13.52 44.86
N THR A 52 -13.86 12.80 45.14
CA THR A 52 -13.85 11.47 45.76
C THR A 52 -14.12 10.46 44.66
N PRO A 53 -13.09 9.73 44.19
CA PRO A 53 -13.28 8.71 43.18
C PRO A 53 -13.83 7.43 43.80
N SER A 54 -14.60 6.69 43.04
CA SER A 54 -14.99 5.32 43.34
C SER A 54 -15.08 4.50 42.06
N THR A 55 -14.99 3.18 42.19
CA THR A 55 -15.17 2.26 41.06
C THR A 55 -16.22 1.22 41.43
N THR A 56 -17.14 0.92 40.52
CA THR A 56 -18.06 -0.21 40.65
C THR A 56 -17.66 -1.32 39.69
N VAL A 57 -17.16 -2.43 40.23
CA VAL A 57 -16.78 -3.62 39.45
C VAL A 57 -17.62 -4.80 39.94
N SER A 58 -18.28 -5.49 39.01
CA SER A 58 -19.10 -6.67 39.32
C SER A 58 -20.12 -6.43 40.44
N GLY A 59 -20.74 -5.23 40.45
CA GLY A 59 -21.76 -4.84 41.43
C GLY A 59 -21.22 -4.42 42.80
N THR A 60 -19.90 -4.39 43.01
CA THR A 60 -19.28 -3.91 44.26
C THR A 60 -18.64 -2.55 44.05
N THR A 61 -19.07 -1.56 44.83
CA THR A 61 -18.51 -0.20 44.79
C THR A 61 -17.38 -0.07 45.81
N THR A 62 -16.20 0.31 45.35
CA THR A 62 -15.05 0.60 46.20
C THR A 62 -14.82 2.10 46.25
N SER A 63 -14.95 2.70 47.44
CA SER A 63 -14.71 4.13 47.67
C SER A 63 -13.21 4.43 47.72
N GLY A 64 -12.80 5.58 47.18
CA GLY A 64 -11.40 6.00 47.08
C GLY A 64 -10.61 5.28 45.98
N ALA A 65 -11.27 4.41 45.20
CA ALA A 65 -10.67 3.74 44.06
C ALA A 65 -10.77 4.61 42.81
N ILE A 66 -9.68 4.71 42.06
CA ILE A 66 -9.67 5.30 40.71
C ILE A 66 -9.71 4.13 39.73
N GLY A 67 -10.58 4.24 38.73
CA GLY A 67 -10.66 3.30 37.62
C GLY A 67 -9.43 3.37 36.72
N GLY A 68 -9.46 2.60 35.65
CA GLY A 68 -8.33 2.55 34.73
C GLY A 68 -8.36 1.36 33.80
N LEU A 69 -7.23 1.12 33.15
CA LEU A 69 -7.08 -0.01 32.24
C LEU A 69 -6.96 -1.30 33.04
N THR A 70 -7.82 -2.27 32.75
CA THR A 70 -7.74 -3.61 33.32
C THR A 70 -7.30 -4.62 32.27
N ALA A 71 -6.38 -5.50 32.67
CA ALA A 71 -5.97 -6.65 31.87
C ALA A 71 -6.89 -7.87 32.05
N ASP A 72 -7.86 -7.81 32.97
CA ASP A 72 -8.76 -8.92 33.30
C ASP A 72 -9.75 -9.22 32.15
N SER A 73 -9.96 -8.25 31.26
CA SER A 73 -10.74 -8.42 30.04
C SER A 73 -10.04 -7.72 28.88
N VAL A 74 -9.24 -8.48 28.14
CA VAL A 74 -8.58 -8.01 26.90
C VAL A 74 -9.30 -8.62 25.71
N THR A 75 -9.95 -7.79 24.90
CA THR A 75 -10.61 -8.22 23.66
C THR A 75 -9.76 -7.79 22.48
N SER A 76 -9.27 -8.75 21.69
CA SER A 76 -8.41 -8.48 20.53
C SER A 76 -7.24 -7.54 20.87
N GLY A 77 -6.57 -7.73 22.01
CA GLY A 77 -5.41 -6.92 22.40
C GLY A 77 -5.71 -5.48 22.82
N VAL A 78 -6.98 -5.12 23.03
CA VAL A 78 -7.40 -3.85 23.66
C VAL A 78 -7.90 -4.15 25.07
N PRO A 79 -7.29 -3.56 26.11
CA PRO A 79 -7.74 -3.70 27.50
C PRO A 79 -9.12 -3.06 27.70
N ALA A 80 -9.94 -3.67 28.56
CA ALA A 80 -11.16 -3.04 29.06
C ALA A 80 -10.82 -1.91 30.03
N ILE A 81 -11.82 -1.05 30.26
CA ILE A 81 -11.73 0.09 31.16
C ILE A 81 -12.66 -0.16 32.33
N VAL A 82 -12.14 0.07 33.54
CA VAL A 82 -12.94 0.26 34.73
C VAL A 82 -13.25 1.75 34.82
N ASP A 83 -14.53 2.09 34.75
CA ASP A 83 -14.98 3.47 34.85
C ASP A 83 -14.77 4.02 36.27
N THR A 84 -14.50 5.32 36.36
CA THR A 84 -14.36 6.00 37.65
C THR A 84 -15.55 6.90 37.88
N ASP A 85 -16.32 6.61 38.92
CA ASP A 85 -17.34 7.52 39.42
C ASP A 85 -16.67 8.62 40.25
N PHE A 86 -17.03 9.87 40.00
CA PHE A 86 -16.51 11.01 40.75
C PHE A 86 -17.63 11.77 41.45
N ALA A 87 -17.44 12.01 42.74
CA ALA A 87 -18.28 12.92 43.52
C ALA A 87 -17.44 14.10 44.04
N ILE A 88 -18.05 15.27 44.18
CA ILE A 88 -17.38 16.41 44.83
C ILE A 88 -17.18 16.07 46.31
N THR A 89 -15.92 16.14 46.78
CA THR A 89 -15.59 15.79 48.18
C THR A 89 -16.16 16.81 49.16
N THR A 90 -15.95 18.11 48.89
CA THR A 90 -16.44 19.20 49.72
C THR A 90 -17.32 20.13 48.91
N ALA A 91 -18.62 20.10 49.18
CA ALA A 91 -19.59 20.98 48.53
C ALA A 91 -19.26 22.46 48.83
N GLY A 92 -19.29 23.30 47.80
CA GLY A 92 -18.96 24.73 47.92
C GLY A 92 -17.48 25.07 47.82
N SER A 93 -16.58 24.09 47.87
CA SER A 93 -15.15 24.28 47.58
C SER A 93 -14.87 24.19 46.08
N ALA A 94 -13.82 24.89 45.62
CA ALA A 94 -13.37 24.78 44.24
C ALA A 94 -13.02 23.33 43.88
N TYR A 95 -13.41 22.88 42.68
CA TYR A 95 -13.07 21.56 42.16
C TYR A 95 -12.48 21.72 40.75
N SER A 96 -11.58 20.83 40.37
CA SER A 96 -11.02 20.76 39.02
C SER A 96 -10.82 19.30 38.65
N MET A 97 -11.18 18.94 37.42
CA MET A 97 -11.17 17.58 36.93
C MET A 97 -10.76 17.55 35.47
N THR A 98 -9.88 16.63 35.13
CA THR A 98 -9.54 16.34 33.74
C THR A 98 -9.35 14.84 33.59
N GLU A 99 -10.11 14.27 32.69
CA GLU A 99 -10.04 12.88 32.30
C GLU A 99 -9.80 12.80 30.80
N SER A 100 -8.87 11.94 30.40
CA SER A 100 -8.56 11.70 29.00
C SER A 100 -8.40 10.21 28.78
N LEU A 101 -9.09 9.72 27.75
CA LEU A 101 -9.04 8.35 27.29
C LEU A 101 -8.76 8.33 25.79
N THR A 102 -7.73 7.60 25.42
CA THR A 102 -7.50 7.19 24.03
C THR A 102 -7.71 5.69 23.96
N VAL A 103 -8.74 5.26 23.24
CA VAL A 103 -8.98 3.84 22.99
C VAL A 103 -8.03 3.37 21.89
N GLY A 104 -7.26 2.32 22.19
CA GLY A 104 -6.32 1.73 21.24
C GLY A 104 -6.99 0.86 20.18
N ASP A 105 -6.22 0.46 19.18
CA ASP A 105 -6.74 -0.33 18.07
C ASP A 105 -6.82 -1.83 18.39
N ALA A 106 -7.89 -2.49 17.97
CA ALA A 106 -7.99 -3.95 18.03
C ALA A 106 -6.94 -4.65 17.14
N VAL A 107 -6.50 -5.83 17.55
CA VAL A 107 -5.73 -6.76 16.73
C VAL A 107 -6.66 -7.31 15.65
N GLN A 108 -6.26 -7.10 14.40
CA GLN A 108 -7.07 -7.43 13.24
C GLN A 108 -6.69 -8.81 12.72
N SER A 109 -7.69 -9.61 12.31
CA SER A 109 -7.53 -11.03 12.01
C SER A 109 -6.77 -11.34 10.71
N ALA A 110 -6.77 -10.40 9.75
CA ALA A 110 -5.93 -10.47 8.55
C ALA A 110 -5.95 -9.16 7.77
N THR A 111 -4.97 -8.99 6.88
CA THR A 111 -5.02 -8.05 5.74
C THR A 111 -5.13 -8.88 4.46
N THR A 112 -5.84 -8.40 3.45
CA THR A 112 -5.94 -9.11 2.16
C THR A 112 -5.21 -8.32 1.08
N VAL A 113 -4.38 -9.04 0.32
CA VAL A 113 -3.81 -8.56 -0.94
C VAL A 113 -4.26 -9.54 -2.01
N THR A 114 -4.92 -9.04 -3.06
CA THR A 114 -5.44 -9.88 -4.14
C THR A 114 -5.10 -9.24 -5.47
N GLY A 115 -4.32 -9.95 -6.28
CA GLY A 115 -3.97 -9.51 -7.63
C GLY A 115 -3.19 -8.19 -7.70
N GLY A 116 -2.39 -7.84 -6.69
CA GLY A 116 -1.65 -6.56 -6.63
C GLY A 116 -2.48 -5.38 -6.13
N VAL A 117 -3.76 -5.60 -5.82
CA VAL A 117 -4.63 -4.61 -5.18
C VAL A 117 -4.76 -4.95 -3.70
N VAL A 118 -4.90 -3.91 -2.88
CA VAL A 118 -5.20 -4.05 -1.46
C VAL A 118 -6.69 -3.72 -1.22
N PRO A 119 -7.61 -4.71 -1.34
CA PRO A 119 -9.05 -4.46 -1.31
C PRO A 119 -9.59 -4.17 0.09
N ALA A 120 -8.95 -4.66 1.15
CA ALA A 120 -9.37 -4.42 2.52
C ALA A 120 -8.16 -4.38 3.46
N LEU A 121 -8.11 -3.34 4.29
CA LEU A 121 -7.11 -3.17 5.32
C LEU A 121 -7.73 -2.82 6.65
N PRO A 122 -7.03 -3.16 7.74
CA PRO A 122 -7.39 -2.64 9.04
C PRO A 122 -7.17 -1.12 9.07
N SER A 123 -8.23 -0.39 9.40
CA SER A 123 -8.14 1.01 9.78
C SER A 123 -7.57 1.06 11.20
N LEU A 124 -6.24 1.12 11.29
CA LEU A 124 -5.51 1.36 12.54
C LEU A 124 -5.16 2.85 12.63
N GLY A 125 -4.63 3.30 13.76
CA GLY A 125 -4.32 4.72 13.96
C GLY A 125 -3.41 5.32 12.88
N VAL A 126 -2.44 4.56 12.37
CA VAL A 126 -1.67 4.96 11.18
C VAL A 126 -1.59 3.77 10.22
N THR A 127 -2.17 3.91 9.03
CA THR A 127 -2.09 2.92 7.95
C THR A 127 -1.62 3.59 6.66
N VAL A 128 -0.59 3.05 6.03
CA VAL A 128 -0.09 3.46 4.71
C VAL A 128 -0.22 2.30 3.74
N THR A 129 -0.82 2.57 2.58
CA THR A 129 -1.15 1.56 1.58
C THR A 129 -0.73 2.00 0.20
N GLY A 130 -0.01 1.13 -0.50
CA GLY A 130 0.25 1.25 -1.92
C GLY A 130 -0.40 0.09 -2.67
N SER A 131 -1.20 0.42 -3.69
CA SER A 131 -1.59 -0.59 -4.69
C SER A 131 -0.41 -0.83 -5.63
N GLY A 132 -0.13 -2.10 -5.91
CA GLY A 132 0.90 -2.53 -6.85
C GLY A 132 0.33 -2.84 -8.23
N GLY A 133 1.21 -3.37 -9.08
CA GLY A 133 0.84 -3.79 -10.42
C GLY A 133 -0.05 -5.02 -10.40
N VAL A 134 -1.01 -5.09 -11.33
CA VAL A 134 -1.93 -6.21 -11.45
C VAL A 134 -1.53 -7.13 -12.61
N SER A 135 -1.71 -8.43 -12.41
CA SER A 135 -1.54 -9.45 -13.45
C SER A 135 -2.65 -9.31 -14.49
N GLY A 136 -2.29 -9.23 -15.78
CA GLY A 136 -3.25 -8.99 -16.87
C GLY A 136 -2.70 -8.16 -18.02
N ALA A 137 -1.46 -7.70 -17.93
CA ALA A 137 -0.77 -7.02 -19.02
C ALA A 137 -0.67 -7.94 -20.25
N THR A 138 -1.11 -7.42 -21.39
CA THR A 138 -0.94 -8.06 -22.70
C THR A 138 0.05 -7.23 -23.50
N ILE A 139 1.10 -7.89 -24.00
CA ILE A 139 2.02 -7.28 -24.95
C ILE A 139 1.73 -7.86 -26.32
N THR A 140 1.43 -7.00 -27.28
CA THR A 140 1.44 -7.39 -28.70
C THR A 140 2.59 -6.71 -29.39
N SER A 141 3.45 -7.53 -29.98
CA SER A 141 4.62 -7.09 -30.71
C SER A 141 4.51 -7.60 -32.14
N LEU A 142 4.34 -6.69 -33.09
CA LEU A 142 4.33 -7.02 -34.50
C LEU A 142 5.75 -6.93 -35.06
N SER A 143 6.05 -7.77 -36.06
CA SER A 143 7.32 -7.75 -36.80
C SER A 143 7.59 -6.42 -37.52
N SER A 144 6.58 -5.55 -37.63
CA SER A 144 6.69 -4.18 -38.15
C SER A 144 7.30 -3.18 -37.17
N GLY A 145 7.75 -3.61 -35.98
CA GLY A 145 8.29 -2.72 -34.93
C GLY A 145 7.23 -1.96 -34.13
N VAL A 146 5.95 -2.33 -34.29
CA VAL A 146 4.85 -1.77 -33.52
C VAL A 146 4.64 -2.62 -32.27
N HIS A 147 4.79 -1.98 -31.11
CA HIS A 147 4.50 -2.58 -29.81
C HIS A 147 3.32 -1.86 -29.18
N THR A 148 2.37 -2.64 -28.66
CA THR A 148 1.35 -2.10 -27.77
C THR A 148 1.32 -2.89 -26.49
N CYS A 149 1.38 -2.15 -25.39
CA CYS A 149 1.16 -2.65 -24.06
C CYS A 149 -0.28 -2.30 -23.68
N GLY A 150 -1.10 -3.32 -23.44
CA GLY A 150 -2.51 -3.17 -23.12
C GLY A 150 -2.94 -4.07 -21.97
N GLY A 151 -4.24 -4.09 -21.71
CA GLY A 151 -4.80 -4.81 -20.57
C GLY A 151 -4.70 -4.05 -19.26
N THR A 152 -5.14 -4.69 -18.18
CA THR A 152 -5.13 -4.09 -16.85
C THR A 152 -3.73 -4.23 -16.27
N MET A 153 -3.03 -3.12 -16.08
CA MET A 153 -1.66 -3.11 -15.51
C MET A 153 -1.63 -2.55 -14.09
N GLY A 154 -2.57 -1.70 -13.69
CA GLY A 154 -2.60 -1.13 -12.33
C GLY A 154 -1.52 -0.08 -12.09
N ALA A 155 -1.40 0.38 -10.84
CA ALA A 155 -0.39 1.36 -10.43
C ALA A 155 0.98 0.68 -10.28
N GLY A 156 2.08 1.43 -10.47
CA GLY A 156 3.44 0.86 -10.33
C GLY A 156 3.78 -0.18 -11.40
N SER A 157 3.13 -0.12 -12.56
CA SER A 157 3.38 -1.03 -13.67
C SER A 157 4.05 -0.30 -14.81
N SER A 158 5.05 -0.95 -15.39
CA SER A 158 5.71 -0.47 -16.59
C SER A 158 5.87 -1.58 -17.61
N CYS A 159 5.75 -1.20 -18.87
CA CYS A 159 5.91 -2.07 -20.01
C CYS A 159 6.94 -1.45 -20.94
N THR A 160 7.99 -2.20 -21.22
CA THR A 160 9.03 -1.79 -22.15
C THR A 160 9.13 -2.83 -23.24
N ALA A 161 9.01 -2.37 -24.49
CA ALA A 161 9.15 -3.20 -25.67
C ALA A 161 10.16 -2.56 -26.62
N GLN A 162 10.94 -3.41 -27.28
CA GLN A 162 11.97 -3.00 -28.21
C GLN A 162 12.04 -3.95 -29.40
N THR A 163 12.28 -3.38 -30.57
CA THR A 163 12.66 -4.11 -31.77
C THR A 163 14.05 -3.65 -32.19
N ILE A 164 14.92 -4.62 -32.41
CA ILE A 164 16.24 -4.42 -33.00
C ILE A 164 16.16 -4.95 -34.43
N VAL A 165 16.47 -4.08 -35.38
CA VAL A 165 16.51 -4.39 -36.81
C VAL A 165 17.96 -4.37 -37.27
N GLU A 166 18.47 -5.52 -37.67
CA GLU A 166 19.81 -5.68 -38.21
C GLU A 166 19.73 -6.01 -39.70
N SER A 167 20.52 -5.29 -40.51
CA SER A 167 20.62 -5.52 -41.95
C SER A 167 22.08 -5.56 -42.34
N VAL A 168 22.52 -6.71 -42.86
CA VAL A 168 23.88 -6.93 -43.37
C VAL A 168 23.79 -7.04 -44.87
N VAL A 169 24.68 -6.34 -45.56
CA VAL A 169 24.82 -6.36 -47.02
C VAL A 169 26.20 -6.94 -47.32
N ASP A 170 26.22 -8.15 -47.89
CA ASP A 170 27.44 -8.87 -48.30
C ASP A 170 27.69 -8.73 -49.81
#